data_AF-A0A7V4MRU2-F1
#
_entry.id   AF-A0A7V4MRU2-F1
#
_cell.length_a   1.000
_cell.length_b   1.000
_cell.length_c   1.000
_cell.angle_alpha   90.00
_cell.angle_beta   90.00
_cell.angle_gamma   90.00
#
_symmetry.space_group_name_H-M   'P 1'
#
loop_
_entity.id
_entity.type
_entity.pdbx_description
1 polymer ?
#
loop_
_entity_poly.entity_id
_entity_poly.type
_entity_poly.pdbx_seq_one_letter_code
_entity_poly.pdbx_strand_id
1 'polypeptide(L)'
;MSESKQSKINEQTVAGKIEKNPAKNNITENNKPFFGKADWGAFWTAFLVSFGVYFYTLAPTVTLEDSGELAVASDYLGVPHPPGYPIWTMFTWFFTKIFAFVKFRG
;
A
#
# COMPACT_ATOMS: atom_id res chain seq x y z
N MET A 1 30.66 31.76 48.98
CA MET A 1 29.84 30.53 49.11
C MET A 1 28.42 30.76 48.55
N SER A 2 28.29 31.43 47.41
CA SER A 2 26.98 31.83 46.85
C SER A 2 26.86 31.52 45.34
N GLU A 3 27.92 31.64 44.56
CA GLU A 3 27.86 31.44 43.11
C GLU A 3 27.70 29.96 42.68
N SER A 4 28.32 29.02 43.40
CA SER A 4 28.18 27.58 43.11
C SER A 4 26.77 27.03 43.37
N LYS A 5 25.99 27.74 44.18
CA LYS A 5 24.59 27.39 44.45
C LYS A 5 23.72 27.86 43.27
N GLN A 6 23.96 29.06 42.76
CA GLN A 6 23.20 29.64 41.65
C GLN A 6 23.38 28.87 40.33
N SER A 7 24.58 28.35 40.04
CA SER A 7 24.83 27.57 38.82
C SER A 7 24.05 26.25 38.81
N LYS A 8 24.01 25.52 39.94
CA LYS A 8 23.25 24.27 40.08
C LYS A 8 21.74 24.50 39.95
N ILE A 9 21.23 25.62 40.47
CA ILE A 9 19.81 25.98 40.36
C ILE A 9 19.43 26.25 38.90
N ASN A 10 20.31 26.93 38.14
CA ASN A 10 20.07 27.19 36.72
C ASN A 10 20.19 25.91 35.86
N GLU A 11 21.13 25.01 36.16
CA GLU A 11 21.28 23.73 35.46
C GLU A 11 20.08 22.80 35.69
N GLN A 12 19.52 22.77 36.91
CA GLN A 12 18.28 22.05 37.21
C GLN A 12 17.05 22.68 36.53
N THR A 13 17.01 24.02 36.41
CA THR A 13 15.92 24.73 35.73
C THR A 13 15.96 24.52 34.21
N VAL A 14 17.17 24.43 33.63
CA VAL A 14 17.37 24.06 32.22
C VAL A 14 17.06 22.57 32.00
N ALA A 15 17.48 21.68 32.90
CA ALA A 15 17.17 20.25 32.82
C ALA A 15 15.67 19.95 32.95
N GLY A 16 14.94 20.66 33.83
CA GLY A 16 13.48 20.56 33.98
C GLY A 16 12.71 21.17 32.81
N LYS A 17 13.28 22.13 32.07
CA LYS A 17 12.68 22.62 30.81
C LYS A 17 12.85 21.66 29.63
N ILE A 18 13.78 20.70 29.77
CA ILE A 18 13.94 19.52 28.89
C ILE A 18 13.15 18.31 29.44
N GLU A 19 12.40 18.48 30.53
CA GLU A 19 11.37 17.51 30.92
C GLU A 19 10.25 17.61 29.87
N LYS A 20 10.27 16.63 28.97
CA LYS A 20 9.33 16.41 27.86
C LYS A 20 7.92 16.85 28.28
N ASN A 21 7.48 18.01 27.76
CA ASN A 21 6.15 18.54 28.04
C ASN A 21 5.12 17.48 27.63
N PRO A 22 4.46 16.80 28.58
CA PRO A 22 3.63 15.62 28.33
C PRO A 22 2.63 15.87 27.21
N ALA A 23 2.06 17.07 27.13
CA ALA A 23 1.16 17.46 26.05
C ALA A 23 1.80 17.34 24.66
N LYS A 24 3.06 17.77 24.47
CA LYS A 24 3.76 17.64 23.19
C LYS A 24 4.07 16.19 22.83
N ASN A 25 4.56 15.38 23.76
CA ASN A 25 4.77 13.95 23.50
C ASN A 25 3.47 13.24 23.18
N ASN A 26 2.38 13.51 23.90
CA ASN A 26 1.06 12.92 23.60
C ASN A 26 0.58 13.27 22.18
N ILE A 27 0.76 14.52 21.74
CA ILE A 27 0.37 14.95 20.38
C ILE A 27 1.27 14.30 19.32
N THR A 28 2.58 14.14 19.58
CA THR A 28 3.52 13.50 18.63
C THR A 28 3.44 11.97 18.63
N GLU A 29 3.09 11.34 19.74
CA GLU A 29 2.89 9.89 19.82
C GLU A 29 1.58 9.47 19.15
N ASN A 30 0.52 10.27 19.32
CA ASN A 30 -0.76 10.06 18.63
C ASN A 30 -0.69 10.35 17.11
N ASN A 31 0.36 11.04 16.64
CA ASN A 31 0.59 11.35 15.22
C ASN A 31 1.70 10.49 14.58
N LYS A 32 2.02 9.33 15.15
CA LYS A 32 2.87 8.36 14.44
C LYS A 32 2.01 7.69 13.36
N PRO A 33 2.47 7.65 12.10
CA PRO A 33 1.74 6.94 11.06
C PRO A 33 1.61 5.46 11.47
N PHE A 34 0.44 4.89 11.24
CA PHE A 34 0.13 3.49 11.57
C PHE A 34 1.09 2.50 10.90
N PHE A 35 1.61 2.85 9.71
CA PHE A 35 2.61 2.08 8.98
C PHE A 35 3.98 2.76 9.01
N GLY A 36 4.99 2.02 9.46
CA GLY A 36 6.38 2.42 9.44
C GLY A 36 7.02 2.27 8.05
N LYS A 37 8.21 2.85 7.87
CA LYS A 37 8.99 2.71 6.63
C LYS A 37 9.35 1.25 6.32
N ALA A 38 9.56 0.44 7.36
CA ALA A 38 9.82 -0.98 7.22
C ALA A 38 8.59 -1.75 6.69
N ASP A 39 7.39 -1.42 7.17
CA ASP A 39 6.13 -2.05 6.72
C ASP A 39 5.88 -1.76 5.24
N TRP A 40 6.12 -0.53 4.80
CA TRP A 40 6.08 -0.17 3.39
C TRP A 40 7.12 -0.93 2.55
N GLY A 41 8.33 -1.10 3.07
CA GLY A 41 9.38 -1.89 2.43
C GLY A 41 8.99 -3.36 2.28
N ALA A 42 8.42 -3.96 3.32
CA ALA A 42 7.91 -5.32 3.29
C ALA A 42 6.74 -5.47 2.31
N PHE A 43 5.80 -4.52 2.31
CA PHE A 43 4.68 -4.49 1.37
C PHE A 43 5.17 -4.49 -0.09
N TRP A 44 6.04 -3.55 -0.47
CA TRP A 44 6.53 -3.47 -1.83
C TRP A 44 7.36 -4.68 -2.24
N THR A 45 8.17 -5.22 -1.33
CA THR A 45 8.96 -6.42 -1.59
C THR A 45 8.05 -7.63 -1.84
N ALA A 46 7.07 -7.86 -0.98
CA ALA A 46 6.12 -8.96 -1.13
C ALA A 46 5.30 -8.81 -2.42
N PHE A 47 4.84 -7.59 -2.72
CA PHE A 47 4.11 -7.28 -3.94
C PHE A 47 4.94 -7.56 -5.19
N LEU A 48 6.15 -7.00 -5.30
CA LEU A 48 7.00 -7.14 -6.48
C LEU A 48 7.46 -8.57 -6.71
N VAL A 49 7.81 -9.30 -5.65
CA VAL A 49 8.20 -10.72 -5.77
C VAL A 49 7.02 -11.55 -6.24
N SER A 50 5.85 -11.44 -5.59
CA SER A 50 4.66 -12.21 -5.95
C SER A 50 4.18 -11.88 -7.37
N PHE A 51 4.14 -10.58 -7.71
CA PHE A 51 3.76 -10.10 -9.03
C PHE A 51 4.74 -10.53 -10.11
N GLY A 52 6.05 -10.45 -9.85
CA GLY A 52 7.09 -10.86 -10.79
C GLY A 52 7.07 -12.36 -11.08
N VAL A 53 6.89 -13.19 -10.04
CA VAL A 53 6.71 -14.64 -10.21
C VAL A 53 5.45 -14.93 -11.01
N TYR A 54 4.32 -14.34 -10.61
CA TYR A 54 3.07 -14.49 -11.34
C TYR A 54 3.22 -14.12 -12.82
N PHE A 55 3.77 -12.94 -13.10
CA PHE A 55 3.98 -12.44 -14.46
C PHE A 55 4.89 -13.35 -15.30
N TYR A 56 5.94 -13.91 -14.71
CA TYR A 56 6.81 -14.87 -15.38
C TYR A 56 6.11 -16.21 -15.67
N THR A 57 5.21 -16.63 -14.78
CA THR A 57 4.44 -17.88 -14.93
C THR A 57 3.14 -17.74 -15.72
N LEU A 58 2.78 -16.52 -16.13
CA LEU A 58 1.57 -16.29 -16.91
C LEU A 58 1.62 -17.08 -18.22
N ALA A 59 0.49 -17.70 -18.56
CA ALA A 59 0.34 -18.34 -19.84
C ALA A 59 0.53 -17.29 -20.96
N PRO A 60 1.32 -17.58 -22.00
CA PRO A 60 1.59 -16.63 -23.08
C PRO A 60 0.34 -16.33 -23.91
N THR A 61 -0.65 -17.22 -23.87
CA THR A 61 -1.90 -17.11 -24.62
C THR A 61 -3.10 -17.45 -23.74
N VAL A 62 -4.30 -17.16 -24.24
CA VAL A 62 -5.57 -17.54 -23.60
C VAL A 62 -5.62 -19.07 -23.52
N THR A 63 -5.64 -19.60 -22.30
CA THR A 63 -5.73 -21.04 -22.07
C THR A 63 -7.15 -21.55 -22.29
N LEU A 64 -7.31 -22.87 -22.39
CA LEU A 64 -8.63 -23.50 -22.48
C LEU A 64 -9.42 -23.37 -21.17
N GLU A 65 -10.72 -23.67 -21.23
CA GLU A 65 -11.72 -23.57 -20.15
C GLU A 65 -12.26 -22.15 -19.99
N ASP A 66 -11.97 -21.47 -18.88
CA ASP A 66 -12.67 -20.24 -18.50
C ASP A 66 -12.00 -18.96 -19.03
N SER A 67 -10.74 -19.03 -19.46
CA SER A 67 -9.98 -17.81 -19.80
C SER A 67 -10.57 -17.08 -21.01
N GLY A 68 -11.08 -17.81 -22.00
CA GLY A 68 -11.78 -17.22 -23.15
C GLY A 68 -13.15 -16.66 -22.78
N GLU A 69 -13.93 -17.41 -21.99
CA GLU A 69 -15.25 -16.99 -21.54
C GLU A 69 -15.18 -15.71 -20.70
N LEU A 70 -14.24 -15.65 -19.75
CA LEU A 70 -14.01 -14.49 -18.90
C LEU A 70 -13.50 -13.26 -19.67
N ALA A 71 -12.68 -13.46 -20.70
CA ALA A 71 -12.20 -12.38 -21.57
C ALA A 71 -13.36 -11.76 -22.38
N VAL A 72 -14.21 -12.61 -22.98
CA VAL A 72 -15.39 -12.16 -23.71
C VAL A 72 -16.41 -11.51 -22.76
N ALA A 73 -16.65 -12.08 -21.59
CA ALA A 73 -17.51 -11.48 -20.57
C ALA A 73 -17.00 -10.09 -20.14
N SER A 74 -15.68 -9.89 -20.05
CA SER A 74 -15.09 -8.58 -19.74
C SER A 74 -15.29 -7.56 -20.86
N ASP A 75 -15.23 -7.95 -22.14
CA ASP A 75 -15.44 -7.01 -23.25
C ASP A 75 -16.91 -6.57 -23.39
N TYR A 76 -17.85 -7.51 -23.16
CA TYR A 76 -19.29 -7.26 -23.29
C TYR A 76 -19.98 -6.84 -21.98
N LEU A 77 -19.23 -6.69 -20.88
CA LEU A 77 -19.79 -6.45 -19.54
C LEU A 77 -20.82 -7.55 -19.15
N GLY A 78 -20.54 -8.79 -19.54
CA GLY A 78 -21.39 -9.96 -19.38
C GLY A 78 -21.16 -10.72 -18.07
N VAL A 79 -22.08 -11.63 -17.78
CA VAL A 79 -21.98 -12.57 -16.65
C VAL A 79 -21.48 -13.91 -17.21
N PRO A 80 -20.23 -14.33 -16.92
CA PRO A 80 -19.67 -15.57 -17.43
C PRO A 80 -20.41 -16.78 -16.84
N HIS A 81 -20.49 -16.86 -15.50
CA HIS A 81 -21.25 -17.87 -14.77
C HIS A 81 -22.18 -17.25 -13.72
N PRO A 82 -23.36 -17.85 -13.41
CA PRO A 82 -24.16 -17.47 -12.23
C PRO A 82 -23.34 -17.75 -10.97
N PRO A 83 -23.11 -16.81 -10.02
CA PRO A 83 -23.85 -15.59 -9.62
C PRO A 83 -23.34 -14.26 -10.21
N GLY A 84 -22.43 -14.30 -11.18
CA GLY A 84 -21.76 -13.13 -11.76
C GLY A 84 -20.77 -12.48 -10.79
N TYR A 85 -19.61 -12.09 -11.29
CA TYR A 85 -18.63 -11.31 -10.53
C TYR A 85 -18.74 -9.84 -10.94
N PRO A 86 -19.83 -9.10 -10.60
CA PRO A 86 -20.15 -7.82 -11.22
C PRO A 86 -19.05 -6.76 -11.02
N ILE A 87 -18.45 -6.72 -9.82
CA ILE A 87 -17.34 -5.79 -9.54
C ILE A 87 -16.11 -6.14 -10.39
N TRP A 88 -15.82 -7.43 -10.51
CA TRP A 88 -14.71 -7.90 -11.34
C TRP A 88 -14.96 -7.56 -12.81
N THR A 89 -16.15 -7.85 -13.35
CA THR A 89 -16.53 -7.55 -14.73
C THR A 89 -16.46 -6.05 -15.04
N MET A 90 -16.92 -5.18 -14.13
CA MET A 90 -16.79 -3.73 -14.31
C MET A 90 -15.32 -3.27 -14.33
N PHE A 91 -14.51 -3.84 -13.44
CA PHE A 91 -13.09 -3.53 -13.35
C PHE A 91 -12.35 -4.00 -14.61
N THR A 92 -12.54 -5.24 -15.04
CA THR A 92 -11.87 -5.77 -16.22
C THR A 92 -12.34 -5.09 -17.50
N TRP A 93 -13.63 -4.76 -17.63
CA TRP A 93 -14.14 -3.94 -18.73
C TRP A 93 -13.45 -2.56 -18.80
N PHE A 94 -13.27 -1.89 -17.66
CA PHE A 94 -12.56 -0.62 -17.63
C PHE A 94 -11.09 -0.79 -18.08
N PHE A 95 -10.44 -1.87 -17.65
CA PHE A 95 -9.09 -2.20 -18.10
C PHE A 95 -9.02 -2.48 -19.60
N THR A 96 -9.99 -3.20 -20.18
CA THR A 96 -10.00 -3.41 -21.65
C THR A 96 -10.09 -2.09 -22.40
N LYS A 97 -10.81 -1.09 -21.86
CA LYS A 97 -10.89 0.24 -22.49
C LYS A 97 -9.64 1.09 -22.29
N ILE A 98 -9.01 1.06 -21.12
CA ILE A 98 -7.72 1.75 -20.91
C ILE A 98 -6.64 1.17 -21.81
N PHE A 99 -6.51 -0.16 -21.82
CA PHE A 99 -5.44 -0.86 -22.53
C PHE A 99 -5.84 -1.25 -23.96
N ALA A 100 -6.90 -0.67 -24.52
CA ALA A 100 -7.35 -0.95 -25.89
C ALA A 100 -6.27 -0.66 -26.96
N PHE A 101 -5.30 0.19 -26.64
CA PHE A 101 -4.15 0.49 -27.51
C PHE A 101 -3.07 -0.59 -27.49
N VAL A 102 -3.08 -1.50 -26.50
CA VAL A 102 -2.10 -2.58 -26.38
C VAL A 102 -2.46 -3.67 -27.39
N LYS A 103 -1.63 -3.79 -28.43
CA LYS A 103 -1.77 -4.87 -29.41
C LYS A 103 -1.16 -6.16 -28.87
N PHE A 104 -1.94 -7.23 -28.95
CA PHE A 104 -1.47 -8.59 -28.74
C PHE A 104 -0.34 -8.91 -29.74
N ARG A 105 0.79 -9.42 -29.24
CA ARG A 105 1.99 -9.70 -30.04
C ARG A 105 2.32 -11.19 -30.17
N GLY A 106 1.37 -12.06 -29.84
CA GLY A 106 1.53 -13.51 -29.88
C GLY A 106 1.71 -14.10 -28.50
#